data_AF-A0A4U6UKJ6-F1
#
_entry.id   AF-A0A4U6UKJ6-F1
#
_cell.length_a   1.000
_cell.length_b   1.000
_cell.length_c   1.000
_cell.angle_alpha   90.00
_cell.angle_beta   90.00
_cell.angle_gamma   90.00
#
_symmetry.space_group_name_H-M   'P 1'
#
loop_
_entity.id
_entity.type
_entity.pdbx_description
1 polymer ?
#
loop_
_entity_poly.entity_id
_entity_poly.type
_entity_poly.pdbx_seq_one_letter_code
_entity_poly.pdbx_strand_id
1 'polypeptide(L)'
;MASATMVQGFDVEETSLDGRDDIEGLDASAAHVANLLSSEPSDVRLGIGGFSMGAATALHSAACYAHGRFTNGIAYPISLSVVVGLSGWLPCSRTLRTKIESSQTALRKAAALPILLNHGRADEVVTYRNGERSAEILRSSGFQYTYFKAYNGLGHYTIPEEMDDVSKWLSSRLGLDRPRG
;
A
#
# COMPACT_ATOMS: atom_id res chain seq x y z
N MET A 1 6.97 19.80 1.95
CA MET A 1 5.87 19.43 2.88
C MET A 1 5.44 17.98 2.59
N ALA A 2 4.40 17.41 3.23
CA ALA A 2 3.92 16.05 2.91
C ALA A 2 2.38 16.05 2.84
N SER A 3 1.83 15.34 1.86
CA SER A 3 0.38 15.13 1.65
C SER A 3 0.11 13.62 1.64
N ALA A 4 -0.94 13.20 2.34
CA ALA A 4 -1.33 11.80 2.45
C ALA A 4 -2.85 11.66 2.37
N THR A 5 -3.32 10.78 1.50
CA THR A 5 -4.74 10.46 1.36
C THR A 5 -5.00 9.05 1.86
N MET A 6 -5.99 8.91 2.74
CA MET A 6 -6.51 7.61 3.15
C MET A 6 -7.62 7.18 2.20
N VAL A 7 -7.49 5.99 1.62
CA VAL A 7 -8.50 5.40 0.74
C VAL A 7 -9.50 4.65 1.61
N GLN A 8 -10.77 5.05 1.56
CA GLN A 8 -11.89 4.19 1.91
C GLN A 8 -12.46 3.62 0.61
N GLY A 9 -12.45 2.29 0.46
CA GLY A 9 -13.04 1.63 -0.71
C GLY A 9 -14.55 1.87 -0.77
N PHE A 10 -15.09 2.01 -1.99
CA PHE A 10 -16.52 1.92 -2.26
C PHE A 10 -16.91 0.47 -2.56
N ASP A 11 -18.18 0.16 -2.30
CA ASP A 11 -18.85 -1.15 -2.31
C ASP A 11 -18.41 -2.11 -3.44
N VAL A 12 -18.01 -3.34 -3.06
CA VAL A 12 -17.97 -4.53 -3.94
C VAL A 12 -18.30 -5.78 -3.10
N GLU A 13 -19.28 -6.55 -3.60
CA GLU A 13 -19.77 -7.83 -3.07
C GLU A 13 -18.64 -8.83 -2.79
N GLU A 14 -18.78 -9.56 -1.66
CA GLU A 14 -18.02 -10.72 -1.21
C GLU A 14 -16.55 -10.82 -1.68
N THR A 15 -15.63 -10.42 -0.80
CA THR A 15 -14.20 -10.76 -0.85
C THR A 15 -13.99 -12.28 -0.85
N SER A 16 -14.08 -12.89 -2.02
CA SER A 16 -13.61 -14.24 -2.28
C SER A 16 -12.13 -14.17 -2.65
N LEU A 17 -11.27 -14.73 -1.80
CA LEU A 17 -9.83 -14.87 -2.04
C LEU A 17 -9.49 -15.83 -3.20
N ASP A 18 -10.52 -16.49 -3.76
CA ASP A 18 -10.48 -17.31 -4.98
C ASP A 18 -11.18 -16.66 -6.19
N GLY A 19 -11.77 -15.47 -6.01
CA GLY A 19 -12.32 -14.64 -7.07
C GLY A 19 -11.20 -13.97 -7.85
N ARG A 20 -11.36 -13.83 -9.17
CA ARG A 20 -10.46 -12.98 -9.97
C ARG A 20 -10.50 -11.59 -9.36
N ASP A 21 -9.34 -11.05 -8.96
CA ASP A 21 -9.25 -9.66 -8.53
C ASP A 21 -9.97 -8.78 -9.56
N ASP A 22 -10.84 -7.88 -9.12
CA ASP A 22 -11.40 -6.84 -9.99
C ASP A 22 -10.29 -5.83 -10.32
N ILE A 23 -9.47 -6.22 -11.29
CA ILE A 23 -8.31 -5.46 -11.73
C ILE A 23 -8.72 -4.09 -12.27
N GLU A 24 -9.86 -4.01 -12.95
CA GLU A 24 -10.37 -2.76 -13.50
C GLU A 24 -10.80 -1.80 -12.39
N GLY A 25 -11.56 -2.28 -11.41
CA GLY A 25 -11.93 -1.50 -10.23
C GLY A 25 -10.74 -1.08 -9.38
N LEU A 26 -9.72 -1.95 -9.23
CA LEU A 26 -8.46 -1.62 -8.56
C LEU A 26 -7.67 -0.54 -9.29
N ASP A 27 -7.51 -0.65 -10.61
CA ASP A 27 -6.85 0.37 -11.43
C ASP A 27 -7.63 1.69 -11.39
N ALA A 28 -8.96 1.66 -11.46
CA ALA A 28 -9.81 2.84 -11.36
C ALA A 28 -9.65 3.54 -10.00
N SER A 29 -9.67 2.78 -8.91
CA SER A 29 -9.48 3.30 -7.56
C SER A 29 -8.08 3.88 -7.36
N ALA A 30 -7.04 3.17 -7.81
CA ALA A 30 -5.66 3.65 -7.75
C ALA A 30 -5.45 4.91 -8.61
N ALA A 31 -6.06 4.97 -9.79
CA ALA A 31 -6.03 6.14 -10.66
C ALA A 31 -6.75 7.35 -10.03
N HIS A 32 -7.90 7.12 -9.40
CA HIS A 32 -8.62 8.17 -8.67
C HIS A 32 -7.75 8.78 -7.58
N VAL A 33 -7.13 7.95 -6.74
CA VAL A 33 -6.23 8.41 -5.67
C VAL A 33 -5.00 9.13 -6.24
N ALA A 34 -4.41 8.58 -7.30
CA ALA A 34 -3.28 9.21 -7.96
C ALA A 34 -3.63 10.60 -8.54
N ASN A 35 -4.85 10.77 -9.05
CA ASN A 35 -5.35 12.04 -9.56
C ASN A 35 -5.62 13.06 -8.45
N LEU A 36 -6.09 12.64 -7.27
CA LEU A 36 -6.23 13.55 -6.13
C LEU A 36 -4.87 14.13 -5.73
N LEU A 37 -3.82 13.30 -5.75
CA LEU A 37 -2.47 13.68 -5.37
C LEU A 37 -1.67 14.35 -6.50
N SER A 38 -2.12 14.31 -7.75
CA SER A 38 -1.35 14.82 -8.90
C SER A 38 -1.28 16.34 -8.98
N SER A 39 -2.18 17.03 -8.25
CA SER A 39 -2.21 18.49 -8.15
C SER A 39 -1.23 19.06 -7.13
N GLU A 40 -0.60 18.20 -6.33
CA GLU A 40 0.37 18.62 -5.33
C GLU A 40 1.67 19.13 -5.97
N PRO A 41 2.33 20.14 -5.40
CA PRO A 41 3.63 20.62 -5.87
C PRO A 41 4.70 19.52 -5.88
N SER A 42 5.68 19.64 -6.77
CA SER A 42 6.73 18.62 -6.98
C SER A 42 7.66 18.41 -5.78
N ASP A 43 7.72 19.36 -4.84
CA ASP A 43 8.49 19.28 -3.59
C ASP A 43 7.68 18.67 -2.42
N VAL A 44 6.41 18.31 -2.66
CA VAL A 44 5.57 17.60 -1.69
C VAL A 44 5.79 16.09 -1.84
N ARG A 45 6.08 15.43 -0.72
CA ARG A 45 6.10 13.97 -0.68
C ARG A 45 4.71 13.41 -0.55
N LEU A 46 4.40 12.43 -1.39
CA LEU A 46 3.08 11.82 -1.50
C LEU A 46 3.08 10.45 -0.84
N GLY A 47 2.10 10.22 0.03
CA GLY A 47 1.83 8.92 0.65
C GLY A 47 0.42 8.44 0.36
N ILE A 48 0.24 7.13 0.25
CA ILE A 48 -1.09 6.51 0.17
C ILE A 48 -1.23 5.52 1.31
N GLY A 49 -2.35 5.59 2.02
CA GLY A 49 -2.69 4.68 3.09
C GLY A 49 -4.11 4.15 2.95
N GLY A 50 -4.41 3.03 3.62
CA GLY A 50 -5.79 2.57 3.72
C GLY A 50 -5.98 1.46 4.73
N PHE A 51 -7.26 1.16 5.00
CA PHE A 51 -7.71 0.07 5.87
C PHE A 51 -8.53 -0.93 5.04
N SER A 52 -8.38 -2.24 5.28
CA SER A 52 -9.12 -3.29 4.58
C SER A 52 -9.00 -3.19 3.06
N MET A 53 -10.09 -3.04 2.31
CA MET A 53 -10.06 -2.82 0.86
C MET A 53 -9.24 -1.58 0.47
N GLY A 54 -9.27 -0.52 1.27
CA GLY A 54 -8.42 0.65 1.05
C GLY A 54 -6.93 0.34 1.17
N ALA A 55 -6.56 -0.59 2.05
CA ALA A 55 -5.19 -1.09 2.12
C ALA A 55 -4.84 -1.89 0.86
N ALA A 56 -5.77 -2.70 0.33
CA ALA A 56 -5.56 -3.39 -0.95
C ALA A 56 -5.32 -2.41 -2.11
N THR A 57 -6.10 -1.33 -2.20
CA THR A 57 -5.88 -0.25 -3.19
C THR A 57 -4.53 0.45 -3.00
N ALA A 58 -4.11 0.70 -1.76
CA ALA A 58 -2.82 1.31 -1.44
C ALA A 58 -1.65 0.41 -1.88
N LEU A 59 -1.74 -0.90 -1.65
CA LEU A 59 -0.72 -1.86 -2.09
C LEU A 59 -0.73 -2.10 -3.59
N HIS A 60 -1.90 -2.06 -4.24
CA HIS A 60 -2.00 -2.05 -5.70
C HIS A 60 -1.29 -0.82 -6.29
N SER A 61 -1.52 0.35 -5.70
CA SER A 61 -0.84 1.60 -6.06
C SER A 61 0.68 1.49 -5.91
N ALA A 62 1.17 0.82 -4.85
CA ALA A 62 2.61 0.55 -4.67
C ALA A 62 3.17 -0.30 -5.83
N ALA A 63 2.46 -1.35 -6.23
CA ALA A 63 2.84 -2.21 -7.34
C ALA A 63 2.83 -1.45 -8.67
N CYS A 64 1.80 -0.66 -8.95
CA CYS A 64 1.70 0.16 -10.16
C CYS A 64 2.78 1.24 -10.23
N TYR A 65 3.06 1.93 -9.12
CA TYR A 65 4.15 2.90 -9.02
C TYR A 65 5.50 2.26 -9.32
N ALA A 66 5.79 1.11 -8.70
CA ALA A 66 7.03 0.40 -8.90
C ALA A 66 7.16 -0.07 -10.36
N HIS A 67 6.13 -0.70 -10.89
CA HIS A 67 6.09 -1.13 -12.29
C HIS A 67 6.09 0.05 -13.29
N GLY A 68 5.67 1.24 -12.86
CA GLY A 68 5.59 2.47 -13.64
C GLY A 68 4.29 2.62 -14.44
N ARG A 69 3.35 1.69 -14.30
CA ARG A 69 2.08 1.68 -15.01
C ARG A 69 1.01 0.91 -14.23
N PHE A 70 -0.24 1.27 -14.49
CA PHE A 70 -1.42 0.48 -14.16
C PHE A 70 -1.44 -0.85 -14.93
N THR A 71 -2.31 -1.76 -14.55
CA THR A 71 -2.37 -3.07 -15.21
C THR A 71 -2.87 -2.99 -16.66
N ASN A 72 -3.71 -2.00 -16.96
CA ASN A 72 -4.15 -1.67 -18.31
C ASN A 72 -3.06 -1.05 -19.21
N GLY A 73 -1.85 -0.85 -18.69
CA GLY A 73 -0.69 -0.38 -19.42
C GLY A 73 -0.45 1.13 -19.39
N ILE A 74 -1.41 1.92 -18.89
CA ILE A 74 -1.32 3.38 -18.74
C ILE A 74 -0.26 3.73 -17.68
N ALA A 75 0.56 4.75 -17.93
CA ALA A 75 1.60 5.18 -17.01
C ALA A 75 1.02 5.60 -15.64
N TYR A 76 1.69 5.20 -14.56
CA TYR A 76 1.31 5.61 -13.20
C TYR A 76 1.81 7.04 -12.96
N PRO A 77 0.94 8.02 -12.64
CA PRO A 77 1.24 9.44 -12.88
C PRO A 77 2.01 10.13 -11.75
N ILE A 78 2.07 9.53 -10.55
CA ILE A 78 2.68 10.16 -9.36
C ILE A 78 3.86 9.35 -8.82
N SER A 79 4.74 10.03 -8.07
CA SER A 79 5.82 9.38 -7.35
C SER A 79 5.48 9.17 -5.88
N LEU A 80 5.38 7.91 -5.44
CA LEU A 80 5.06 7.57 -4.06
C LEU A 80 6.31 7.61 -3.18
N SER A 81 6.16 8.19 -2.00
CA SER A 81 7.21 8.29 -0.97
C SER A 81 7.05 7.25 0.13
N VAL A 82 5.81 6.87 0.47
CA VAL A 82 5.47 5.85 1.48
C VAL A 82 4.11 5.22 1.16
N VAL A 83 3.91 3.98 1.60
CA VAL A 83 2.60 3.30 1.54
C VAL A 83 2.27 2.66 2.88
N VAL A 84 1.00 2.75 3.30
CA VAL A 84 0.51 2.14 4.55
C VAL A 84 -0.70 1.24 4.26
N GLY A 85 -0.71 0.02 4.77
CA GLY A 85 -1.84 -0.90 4.71
C GLY A 85 -2.19 -1.44 6.09
N LEU A 86 -3.42 -1.20 6.54
CA LEU A 86 -3.93 -1.68 7.83
C LEU A 86 -5.00 -2.74 7.58
N SER A 87 -4.87 -3.91 8.20
CA SER A 87 -5.84 -5.02 8.15
C SER A 87 -6.32 -5.36 6.72
N GLY A 88 -5.37 -5.46 5.78
CA GLY A 88 -5.63 -5.62 4.34
C GLY A 88 -4.93 -6.81 3.70
N TRP A 89 -4.92 -6.82 2.36
CA TRP A 89 -4.24 -7.83 1.56
C TRP A 89 -3.62 -7.20 0.30
N LEU A 90 -2.64 -7.89 -0.29
CA LEU A 90 -2.03 -7.55 -1.57
C LEU A 90 -2.84 -8.19 -2.70
N PRO A 91 -3.56 -7.41 -3.53
CA PRO A 91 -4.18 -7.93 -4.74
C PRO A 91 -3.14 -8.28 -5.80
N CYS A 92 -3.52 -9.08 -6.78
CA CYS A 92 -2.69 -9.47 -7.93
C CYS A 92 -1.33 -10.11 -7.57
N SER A 93 -1.23 -10.65 -6.35
CA SER A 93 0.01 -11.12 -5.73
C SER A 93 0.77 -12.16 -6.57
N ARG A 94 0.04 -13.01 -7.32
CA ARG A 94 0.61 -14.02 -8.22
C ARG A 94 1.43 -13.44 -9.38
N THR A 95 1.11 -12.23 -9.81
CA THR A 95 1.77 -11.57 -10.97
C THR A 95 2.80 -10.52 -10.57
N LEU A 96 2.85 -10.16 -9.28
CA LEU A 96 3.66 -9.05 -8.80
C LEU A 96 5.15 -9.25 -9.12
N ARG A 97 5.70 -10.41 -8.77
CA ARG A 97 7.12 -10.70 -8.97
C ARG A 97 7.54 -10.52 -10.44
N THR A 98 6.80 -11.14 -11.36
CA THR A 98 7.05 -11.02 -12.80
C THR A 98 6.98 -9.57 -13.28
N LYS A 99 6.02 -8.78 -12.78
CA LYS A 99 5.89 -7.35 -13.10
C LYS A 99 7.07 -6.51 -12.60
N ILE A 100 7.59 -6.80 -11.42
CA ILE A 100 8.73 -6.05 -10.86
C ILE A 100 10.04 -6.46 -11.52
N GLU A 101 10.25 -7.76 -11.77
CA GLU A 101 11.45 -8.29 -12.44
C GLU A 101 11.50 -7.90 -13.93
N SER A 102 10.41 -7.39 -14.51
CA SER A 102 10.36 -7.01 -15.92
C SER A 102 11.27 -5.85 -16.31
N SER A 103 11.77 -5.05 -15.35
CA SER A 103 12.74 -3.98 -15.63
C SER A 103 13.59 -3.61 -14.41
N GLN A 104 14.82 -3.16 -14.68
CA GLN A 104 15.72 -2.67 -13.64
C GLN A 104 15.18 -1.43 -12.91
N THR A 105 14.43 -0.57 -13.62
CA THR A 105 13.76 0.60 -13.05
C THR A 105 12.69 0.18 -12.05
N ALA A 106 11.89 -0.85 -12.36
CA ALA A 106 10.86 -1.33 -11.46
C ALA A 106 11.45 -1.94 -10.18
N LEU A 107 12.52 -2.75 -10.31
CA LEU A 107 13.27 -3.26 -9.17
C LEU A 107 13.81 -2.15 -8.27
N ARG A 108 14.39 -1.08 -8.86
CA ARG A 108 14.91 0.06 -8.09
C ARG A 108 13.80 0.81 -7.33
N LYS A 109 12.66 1.07 -7.99
CA LYS A 109 11.52 1.72 -7.36
C LYS A 109 10.92 0.87 -6.23
N ALA A 110 10.73 -0.43 -6.47
CA ALA A 110 10.24 -1.36 -5.45
C ALA A 110 11.18 -1.41 -4.24
N ALA A 111 12.49 -1.55 -4.48
CA ALA A 111 13.50 -1.62 -3.43
C ALA A 111 13.61 -0.32 -2.61
N ALA A 112 13.26 0.83 -3.20
CA ALA A 112 13.33 2.13 -2.53
C ALA A 112 12.04 2.50 -1.75
N LEU A 113 10.89 1.93 -2.09
CA LEU A 113 9.60 2.32 -1.53
C LEU A 113 9.39 1.74 -0.12
N PRO A 114 9.26 2.57 0.93
CA PRO A 114 8.87 2.12 2.26
C PRO A 114 7.39 1.74 2.31
N ILE A 115 7.09 0.55 2.83
CA ILE A 115 5.73 0.05 3.01
C ILE A 115 5.55 -0.39 4.47
N LEU A 116 4.53 0.14 5.15
CA LEU A 116 4.10 -0.33 6.46
C LEU A 116 2.83 -1.16 6.31
N LEU A 117 2.84 -2.35 6.89
CA LEU A 117 1.69 -3.23 7.01
C LEU A 117 1.43 -3.52 8.48
N ASN A 118 0.20 -3.29 8.93
CA ASN A 118 -0.24 -3.66 10.26
C ASN A 118 -1.44 -4.60 10.15
N HIS A 119 -1.52 -5.60 11.03
CA HIS A 119 -2.64 -6.55 10.99
C HIS A 119 -2.96 -7.10 12.37
N GLY A 120 -4.25 -7.24 12.66
CA GLY A 120 -4.73 -7.90 13.87
C GLY A 120 -4.71 -9.43 13.76
N ARG A 121 -4.23 -10.12 14.80
CA ARG A 121 -4.24 -11.61 14.83
C ARG A 121 -5.63 -12.20 15.03
N ALA A 122 -6.58 -11.42 15.54
CA ALA A 122 -7.97 -11.83 15.74
C ALA A 122 -8.89 -11.27 14.64
N ASP A 123 -8.33 -10.82 13.50
CA ASP A 123 -9.12 -10.37 12.36
C ASP A 123 -9.79 -11.56 11.66
N GLU A 124 -11.12 -11.58 11.73
CA GLU A 124 -11.98 -12.61 11.12
C GLU A 124 -12.55 -12.19 9.77
N VAL A 125 -12.39 -10.93 9.36
CA VAL A 125 -12.89 -10.41 8.08
C VAL A 125 -11.81 -10.55 7.01
N VAL A 126 -10.63 -9.99 7.27
CA VAL A 126 -9.43 -10.19 6.46
C VAL A 126 -8.44 -10.94 7.32
N THR A 127 -8.39 -12.26 7.15
CA THR A 127 -7.58 -13.12 8.02
C THR A 127 -6.14 -12.61 8.14
N TYR A 128 -5.55 -12.72 9.34
CA TYR A 128 -4.14 -12.37 9.60
C TYR A 128 -3.18 -13.00 8.57
N ARG A 129 -3.48 -14.22 8.12
CA ARG A 129 -2.69 -14.94 7.10
C ARG A 129 -2.62 -14.18 5.77
N ASN A 130 -3.67 -13.43 5.39
CA ASN A 130 -3.65 -12.60 4.19
C ASN A 130 -2.64 -11.46 4.32
N GLY A 131 -2.61 -10.76 5.47
CA GLY A 131 -1.64 -9.71 5.73
C GLY A 131 -0.19 -10.25 5.75
N GLU A 132 0.03 -11.37 6.44
CA GLU A 132 1.34 -12.02 6.54
C GLU A 132 1.86 -12.45 5.15
N ARG A 133 1.02 -13.14 4.37
CA ARG A 133 1.35 -13.56 2.99
C ARG A 133 1.61 -12.36 2.07
N SER A 134 0.87 -11.27 2.24
CA SER A 134 1.07 -10.04 1.48
C SER A 134 2.46 -9.45 1.74
N ALA A 135 2.88 -9.40 3.01
CA ALA A 135 4.21 -8.94 3.38
C ALA A 135 5.33 -9.84 2.81
N GLU A 136 5.15 -11.16 2.85
CA GLU A 136 6.10 -12.13 2.26
C GLU A 136 6.24 -11.97 0.75
N ILE A 137 5.12 -11.80 0.04
CA ILE A 137 5.11 -11.64 -1.41
C ILE A 137 5.73 -10.31 -1.82
N LEU A 138 5.45 -9.21 -1.10
CA LEU A 138 6.11 -7.93 -1.33
C LEU A 138 7.63 -8.05 -1.20
N ARG A 139 8.12 -8.60 -0.08
CA ARG A 139 9.56 -8.78 0.17
C ARG A 139 10.22 -9.64 -0.90
N SER A 140 9.63 -10.78 -1.23
CA SER A 140 10.16 -11.70 -2.27
C SER A 140 10.05 -11.15 -3.68
N SER A 141 9.21 -10.14 -3.92
CA SER A 141 9.09 -9.41 -5.20
C SER A 141 10.01 -8.18 -5.29
N GLY A 142 10.85 -7.92 -4.28
CA GLY A 142 11.85 -6.85 -4.32
C GLY A 142 11.50 -5.58 -3.53
N PHE A 143 10.38 -5.54 -2.81
CA PHE A 143 10.06 -4.43 -1.89
C PHE A 143 10.84 -4.60 -0.58
N GLN A 144 12.09 -4.12 -0.58
CA GLN A 144 13.04 -4.37 0.51
C GLN A 144 12.65 -3.66 1.82
N TYR A 145 11.97 -2.52 1.76
CA TYR A 145 11.54 -1.75 2.92
C TYR A 145 10.09 -2.03 3.34
N THR A 146 9.68 -3.31 3.34
CA THR A 146 8.36 -3.74 3.83
C THR A 146 8.41 -4.13 5.31
N TYR A 147 7.75 -3.33 6.14
CA TYR A 147 7.54 -3.56 7.57
C TYR A 147 6.19 -4.24 7.79
N PHE A 148 6.14 -5.26 8.63
CA PHE A 148 4.89 -5.94 9.00
C PHE A 148 4.81 -6.04 10.52
N LYS A 149 3.76 -5.49 11.11
CA LYS A 149 3.52 -5.53 12.56
C LYS A 149 2.19 -6.21 12.86
N ALA A 150 2.24 -7.21 13.73
CA ALA A 150 1.08 -7.96 14.18
C ALA A 150 0.61 -7.45 15.54
N TYR A 151 -0.71 -7.37 15.75
CA TYR A 151 -1.31 -6.98 17.03
C TYR A 151 -2.14 -8.14 17.59
N ASN A 152 -1.78 -8.61 18.78
CA ASN A 152 -2.50 -9.71 19.45
C ASN A 152 -3.87 -9.22 19.94
N GLY A 153 -4.94 -9.97 19.67
CA GLY A 153 -6.30 -9.63 20.10
C GLY A 153 -6.99 -8.53 19.28
N LEU A 154 -6.29 -7.86 18.38
CA LEU A 154 -6.87 -6.89 17.45
C LEU A 154 -7.69 -7.63 16.37
N GLY A 155 -8.96 -7.22 16.22
CA GLY A 155 -9.86 -7.69 15.16
C GLY A 155 -9.84 -6.81 13.92
N HIS A 156 -10.93 -6.78 13.16
CA HIS A 156 -11.05 -5.95 11.95
C HIS A 156 -11.42 -4.49 12.27
N TYR A 157 -10.54 -3.82 12.99
CA TYR A 157 -10.64 -2.39 13.33
C TYR A 157 -9.25 -1.87 13.68
N THR A 158 -9.13 -0.57 13.95
CA THR A 158 -7.87 0.04 14.42
C THR A 158 -7.92 0.35 15.91
N ILE A 159 -6.75 0.43 16.53
CA ILE A 159 -6.59 0.80 17.95
C ILE A 159 -5.61 1.97 18.10
N PRO A 160 -5.70 2.77 19.19
CA PRO A 160 -4.80 3.90 19.40
C PRO A 160 -3.31 3.52 19.33
N GLU A 161 -2.92 2.37 19.88
CA GLU A 161 -1.55 1.88 19.87
C GLU A 161 -1.04 1.66 18.44
N GLU A 162 -1.89 1.10 17.56
CA GLU A 162 -1.57 0.90 16.15
C GLU A 162 -1.39 2.24 15.44
N MET A 163 -2.27 3.21 15.71
CA MET A 163 -2.20 4.53 15.09
C MET A 163 -0.98 5.33 15.57
N ASP A 164 -0.57 5.17 16.82
CA ASP A 164 0.67 5.74 17.35
C ASP A 164 1.89 5.18 16.63
N ASP A 165 1.92 3.88 16.35
CA ASP A 165 3.00 3.25 15.59
C ASP A 165 3.04 3.73 14.14
N VAL A 166 1.88 3.87 13.49
CA VAL A 166 1.76 4.43 12.14
C VAL A 166 2.30 5.87 12.13
N SER A 167 1.88 6.70 13.08
CA SER A 167 2.32 8.09 13.22
C SER A 167 3.84 8.19 13.37
N LYS A 168 4.42 7.44 14.31
CA LYS A 168 5.89 7.38 14.52
C LYS A 168 6.63 6.91 13.27
N TRP A 169 6.11 5.90 12.58
CA TRP A 169 6.72 5.38 11.36
C TRP A 169 6.68 6.43 10.23
N LEU A 170 5.55 7.11 10.04
CA LEU A 170 5.40 8.17 9.05
C LEU A 170 6.33 9.35 9.35
N SER A 171 6.39 9.82 10.59
CA SER A 171 7.28 10.93 10.99
C SER A 171 8.75 10.61 10.74
N SER A 172 9.17 9.38 11.02
CA SER A 172 10.51 8.89 10.72
C SER A 172 10.80 8.83 9.22
N ARG A 173 9.93 8.22 8.41
CA ARG A 173 10.13 8.07 6.95
C ARG A 173 10.01 9.37 6.19
N LEU A 174 9.12 10.24 6.66
CA LEU A 174 8.92 11.56 6.12
C LEU A 174 9.80 12.59 6.84
N GLY A 175 10.74 12.24 7.71
CA GLY A 175 11.63 13.21 8.38
C GLY A 175 10.91 14.44 8.95
N LEU A 176 9.69 14.27 9.46
CA LEU A 176 8.87 15.35 10.01
C LEU A 176 9.38 15.81 11.38
N ASP A 177 10.21 14.99 12.03
CA ASP A 177 10.80 15.25 13.34
C ASP A 177 12.04 16.16 13.29
N ARG A 178 12.51 16.55 12.10
CA ARG A 178 13.66 17.47 11.98
C ARG A 178 13.18 18.93 12.03
N PRO A 179 13.79 19.77 12.89
CA PRO A 179 13.56 21.22 12.81
C PRO A 179 13.94 21.69 11.41
N ARG A 180 13.10 22.54 10.80
CA ARG A 180 13.46 23.24 9.57
C ARG A 180 14.60 24.20 9.92
N GLY A 181 15.84 23.78 9.65
CA GLY A 181 17.02 24.63 9.70
C GLY A 181 17.08 25.57 8.50
#